data_AF-A0A1V8RK81-F1
#
_entry.id   AF-A0A1V8RK81-F1
#
_cell.length_a   1.000
_cell.length_b   1.000
_cell.length_c   1.000
_cell.angle_alpha   90.00
_cell.angle_beta   90.00
_cell.angle_gamma   90.00
#
_symmetry.space_group_name_H-M   'P 1'
#
loop_
_entity.id
_entity.type
_entity.pdbx_description
1 polymer ?
#
loop_
_entity_poly.entity_id
_entity_poly.type
_entity_poly.pdbx_seq_one_letter_code
_entity_poly.pdbx_strand_id
1 'polypeptide(L)' 'MAQPSTGRHTETLDYIQSMLRQLRGMAEAERCDMLVYLIEMACIEAGDIMRGERPARLSQSKLRDTR' A
#
# COMPACT_ATOMS: atom_id res chain seq x y z
N MET A 1 -1.75 25.36 -18.92
CA MET A 1 -2.12 25.21 -17.49
C MET A 1 -2.14 23.71 -17.17
N ALA A 2 -1.09 23.18 -16.56
CA ALA A 2 -1.02 21.77 -16.15
C ALA A 2 -1.69 21.64 -14.78
N GLN A 3 -2.80 20.90 -14.71
CA GLN A 3 -3.51 20.63 -13.45
C GLN A 3 -2.68 19.68 -12.57
N PRO A 4 -2.60 19.91 -11.24
CA PRO A 4 -1.90 19.02 -10.34
C PRO A 4 -2.76 17.76 -10.13
N SER A 5 -2.46 16.70 -10.87
CA SER A 5 -3.09 15.38 -10.73
C SER A 5 -2.77 14.67 -9.40
N THR A 6 -1.95 15.28 -8.54
CA THR A 6 -1.48 14.71 -7.26
C THR A 6 -2.60 14.57 -6.21
N GLY A 7 -3.56 15.51 -6.15
CA GLY A 7 -4.60 15.51 -5.12
C GLY A 7 -5.57 14.33 -5.20
N ARG A 8 -5.95 13.93 -6.42
CA ARG A 8 -6.82 12.75 -6.62
C ARG A 8 -6.11 11.45 -6.26
N HIS A 9 -4.78 11.41 -6.47
CA HIS A 9 -3.99 10.23 -6.14
C HIS A 9 -3.87 10.04 -4.62
N THR A 10 -3.65 11.13 -3.87
CA THR A 10 -3.63 11.10 -2.41
C THR A 10 -4.99 10.74 -1.82
N GLU A 11 -6.09 11.30 -2.35
CA GLU A 11 -7.45 10.94 -1.92
C GLU A 11 -7.77 9.45 -2.13
N THR A 12 -7.30 8.88 -3.24
CA THR A 12 -7.49 7.46 -3.54
C THR A 12 -6.69 6.59 -2.55
N LEU A 13 -5.45 6.98 -2.22
CA LEU A 13 -4.61 6.26 -1.27
C LEU A 13 -5.13 6.36 0.18
N ASP A 14 -5.64 7.52 0.59
CA ASP A 14 -6.31 7.73 1.87
C ASP A 14 -7.52 6.80 2.03
N TYR A 15 -8.32 6.68 0.97
CA TYR A 15 -9.45 5.77 0.92
C TYR A 15 -9.00 4.31 1.02
N ILE A 16 -7.99 3.90 0.25
CA ILE A 16 -7.41 2.55 0.32
C ILE A 16 -6.91 2.25 1.74
N GLN A 17 -6.19 3.18 2.37
CA GLN A 17 -5.67 3.00 3.72
C GLN A 17 -6.80 2.82 4.75
N SER A 18 -7.90 3.56 4.58
CA SER A 18 -9.08 3.42 5.43
C SER A 18 -9.74 2.04 5.30
N MET A 19 -9.89 1.53 4.08
CA MET A 19 -10.42 0.17 3.85
C MET A 19 -9.50 -0.91 4.42
N LEU A 20 -8.18 -0.79 4.24
CA LEU A 20 -7.22 -1.76 4.78
C LEU A 20 -7.30 -1.84 6.31
N ARG A 21 -7.44 -0.70 7.01
CA ARG A 21 -7.62 -0.70 8.47
C ARG A 21 -8.90 -1.41 8.90
N GLN A 22 -10.01 -1.23 8.17
CA GLN A 22 -11.26 -1.94 8.45
C GLN A 22 -11.09 -3.45 8.28
N LEU A 23 -10.49 -3.88 7.16
CA LEU A 23 -10.22 -5.30 6.91
C LEU A 23 -9.28 -5.92 7.95
N ARG A 24 -8.30 -5.16 8.45
CA ARG A 24 -7.41 -5.62 9.53
C ARG A 24 -8.20 -5.94 10.79
N GLY A 25 -9.09 -5.04 11.22
CA GLY A 25 -9.95 -5.27 12.39
C GLY A 25 -10.88 -6.48 12.23
N MET A 26 -11.39 -6.71 11.02
CA MET A 26 -12.18 -7.91 10.72
C MET A 26 -11.32 -9.18 10.79
N ALA A 27 -10.11 -9.17 10.24
CA ALA A 27 -9.19 -10.30 10.29
C ALA A 27 -8.69 -10.60 11.73
N GLU A 28 -8.47 -9.55 12.53
CA GLU A 28 -8.14 -9.66 13.96
C GLU A 28 -9.28 -10.33 14.74
N ALA A 29 -10.54 -9.93 14.48
CA ALA A 29 -11.72 -10.52 15.13
C ALA A 29 -11.87 -12.02 14.82
N GLU A 30 -11.52 -12.44 13.60
CA GLU A 30 -11.53 -13.83 13.16
C GLU A 30 -10.25 -14.62 13.55
N ARG A 31 -9.29 -13.99 14.25
CA ARG A 31 -8.00 -14.59 14.65
C ARG A 31 -7.18 -15.14 13.47
N CYS A 32 -7.27 -14.47 12.33
CA CYS A 32 -6.54 -14.83 11.11
C CYS A 32 -5.16 -14.15 11.08
N ASP A 33 -4.20 -14.61 11.88
CA ASP A 33 -2.91 -13.93 12.11
C ASP A 33 -2.13 -13.63 10.82
N MET A 34 -2.07 -14.59 9.88
CA MET A 34 -1.42 -14.38 8.59
C MET A 34 -2.10 -13.31 7.73
N LEU A 35 -3.44 -13.20 7.82
CA LEU A 35 -4.21 -12.21 7.08
C LEU A 35 -4.01 -10.81 7.69
N VAL A 36 -4.01 -10.71 9.02
CA VAL A 36 -3.68 -9.47 9.75
C VAL A 36 -2.31 -8.96 9.32
N TYR A 37 -1.31 -9.84 9.31
CA TYR A 37 0.05 -9.50 8.88
C TYR A 37 0.08 -8.92 7.46
N LEU A 38 -0.55 -9.60 6.49
CA LEU A 38 -0.55 -9.14 5.09
C LEU A 38 -1.24 -7.78 4.92
N ILE A 39 -2.36 -7.57 5.62
CA ILE A 39 -3.08 -6.31 5.58
C ILE A 39 -2.29 -5.18 6.26
N GLU A 40 -1.59 -5.49 7.35
CA GLU A 40 -0.73 -4.53 8.04
C GLU A 40 0.46 -4.11 7.17
N MET A 41 1.10 -5.06 6.48
CA MET A 41 2.17 -4.73 5.51
C MET A 41 1.64 -3.86 4.37
N ALA A 42 0.42 -4.11 3.87
CA ALA A 42 -0.22 -3.26 2.87
C ALA A 42 -0.53 -1.84 3.40
N CYS A 43 -0.91 -1.70 4.67
CA CYS A 43 -1.12 -0.38 5.30
C CYS A 43 0.17 0.45 5.35
N ILE A 44 1.30 -0.19 5.67
CA ILE A 44 2.63 0.45 5.73
C ILE A 44 3.02 0.93 4.34
N GLU A 45 2.97 0.05 3.34
CA GLU A 45 3.30 0.37 1.95
C GLU A 45 2.44 1.53 1.41
N ALA A 46 1.13 1.54 1.70
CA ALA A 46 0.26 2.65 1.30
C ALA A 46 0.69 3.98 1.93
N GLY A 47 1.09 3.96 3.21
CA GLY A 47 1.62 5.14 3.90
C GLY A 47 2.93 5.64 3.30
N ASP A 48 3.83 4.73 2.92
CA ASP A 48 5.12 5.08 2.31
C ASP A 48 4.90 5.70 0.92
N ILE A 49 4.02 5.12 0.10
CA ILE A 49 3.62 5.70 -1.20
C ILE A 49 3.06 7.12 -1.03
N MET A 50 2.22 7.36 -0.01
CA MET A 50 1.66 8.68 0.26
C MET A 50 2.72 9.72 0.66
N ARG A 51 3.77 9.31 1.38
CA ARG A 51 4.91 10.17 1.73
C ARG A 51 5.85 10.41 0.55
N GLY A 52 5.61 9.76 -0.59
CA GLY A 52 6.52 9.78 -1.74
C GLY A 52 7.77 8.91 -1.51
N GLU A 53 7.79 8.12 -0.44
CA GLU A 53 8.79 7.08 -0.23
C GLU A 53 8.47 5.99 -1.25
N ARG A 54 9.38 5.79 -2.22
CA ARG A 54 9.14 4.89 -3.35
C ARG A 54 8.68 3.54 -2.79
N PRO A 55 7.61 2.95 -3.34
CA PRO A 55 7.16 1.63 -2.93
C PRO A 55 8.34 0.67 -2.96
N ALA A 56 8.43 -0.23 -2.00
CA ALA A 56 9.31 -1.39 -2.05
C ALA A 56 8.78 -2.35 -3.11
N ARG A 57 8.59 -1.87 -4.34
CA ARG A 57 8.40 -2.70 -5.51
C ARG A 57 9.59 -3.63 -5.49
N LEU A 58 9.29 -4.90 -5.20
CA LEU A 58 10.05 -6.05 -5.63
C LEU A 58 10.83 -5.62 -6.87
N SER A 59 12.14 -5.42 -6.72
CA SER A 59 13.05 -4.95 -7.75
C SER A 59 13.20 -6.02 -8.84
N GLN A 60 12.10 -6.44 -9.44
CA GLN A 60 12.00 -7.51 -10.43
C GLN A 60 12.34 -7.02 -11.84
N SER A 61 12.66 -5.74 -12.04
CA SER A 61 13.23 -5.27 -13.31
C SER A 61 14.77 -5.25 -13.36
N LYS A 62 15.47 -5.59 -12.28
CA LYS A 62 16.95 -5.66 -12.26
C LYS A 62 17.54 -7.06 -12.19
N LEU A 63 16.72 -8.11 -12.25
CA LEU A 63 17.18 -9.51 -12.29
C LEU A 63 16.91 -10.21 -13.63
N ARG A 64 16.93 -9.45 -14.74
CA ARG A 64 16.72 -10.00 -16.09
C ARG A 64 17.68 -9.46 -17.15
N ASP A 65 18.79 -8.86 -16.73
CA ASP A 65 19.80 -8.31 -17.66
C ASP A 65 21.23 -8.74 -17.29
N THR A 66 21.38 -10.04 -17.00
CA THR A 66 22.68 -10.73 -16.92
C THR A 66 22.61 -12.04 -17.67
N ARG A 67 22.39 -11.97 -18.99
CA ARG A 67 22.60 -13.11 -19.88
C ARG A 67 23.39 -12.71 -21.11
#